data_AF-A0A817VZE9-F1
#
_entry.id   AF-A0A817VZE9-F1
#
_cell.length_a   1.000
_cell.length_b   1.000
_cell.length_c   1.000
_cell.angle_alpha   90.00
_cell.angle_beta   90.00
_cell.angle_gamma   90.00
#
_symmetry.space_group_name_H-M   'P 1'
#
loop_
_entity.id
_entity.type
_entity.pdbx_description
1 polymer ?
#
loop_
_entity_poly.entity_id
_entity_poly.type
_entity_poly.pdbx_seq_one_letter_code
_entity_poly.pdbx_strand_id
1 'polypeptide(L)'
;METVESCHAKFGVLISLQIPSIACYIGLVYHMLSSRHNLQKLRNHTAISMLFVGFIAVIMGLSMILNFLQTGTLKLGTGAYCRVWNFIDLLLYALLSILMLLTSIERHILIFHKQQILNTQRKRFYVHYIPLACIFGYLIFFLYLNRFHPSMRKSIRLQSSGLCWSICFVIDTPVLGVFDQLAHTMVPSILIFIANICLLLRALWQKHYHMRQAI
;
A
#
# COMPACT_ATOMS: atom_id res chain seq x y z
N MET A 1 19.09 11.52 -21.58
CA MET A 1 20.06 11.23 -20.50
C MET A 1 19.78 12.18 -19.36
N GLU A 2 19.56 11.67 -18.15
CA GLU A 2 19.49 12.54 -16.97
C GLU A 2 20.89 13.08 -16.66
N THR A 3 20.99 14.34 -16.24
CA THR A 3 22.27 14.95 -15.86
C THR A 3 22.70 14.47 -14.47
N VAL A 4 24.01 14.38 -14.24
CA VAL A 4 24.59 13.95 -12.95
C VAL A 4 24.11 14.86 -11.80
N GLU A 5 24.00 16.16 -12.06
CA GLU A 5 23.47 17.14 -11.10
C GLU A 5 22.03 16.81 -10.68
N SER A 6 21.18 16.37 -11.62
CA SER A 6 19.81 15.95 -11.32
C SER A 6 19.78 14.74 -10.39
N CYS A 7 20.67 13.77 -10.57
CA CYS A 7 20.76 12.59 -9.72
C CYS A 7 21.14 12.94 -8.27
N HIS A 8 22.13 13.83 -8.07
CA HIS A 8 22.54 14.28 -6.74
C HIS A 8 21.45 15.07 -6.03
N ALA A 9 20.74 15.95 -6.75
CA ALA A 9 19.61 16.69 -6.19
C ALA A 9 18.48 15.75 -5.75
N LYS A 10 18.08 14.79 -6.60
CA LYS A 10 17.07 13.78 -6.26
C LYS A 10 17.48 12.94 -5.06
N PHE A 11 18.74 12.50 -5.01
CA PHE A 11 19.28 11.73 -3.88
C PHE A 11 19.18 12.51 -2.57
N GLY A 12 19.63 13.77 -2.56
CA GLY A 12 19.58 14.65 -1.39
C GLY A 12 18.16 14.87 -0.89
N VAL A 13 17.21 15.16 -1.79
CA VAL A 13 15.80 15.35 -1.41
C VAL A 13 15.19 14.07 -0.83
N LEU A 14 15.40 12.93 -1.49
CA LEU A 14 14.83 11.65 -1.05
C LEU A 14 15.38 11.22 0.31
N ILE A 15 16.69 11.33 0.57
CA ILE A 15 17.27 10.93 1.85
C ILE A 15 16.81 11.86 3.00
N SER A 16 16.72 13.17 2.76
CA SER A 16 16.22 14.13 3.73
C SER A 16 14.76 13.90 4.10
N LEU A 17 13.94 13.36 3.20
CA LEU A 17 12.55 12.98 3.48
C LEU A 17 12.42 11.58 4.10
N GLN A 18 13.32 10.65 3.75
CA GLN A 18 13.26 9.28 4.25
C GLN A 18 13.57 9.19 5.74
N ILE A 19 14.58 9.90 6.24
CA ILE A 19 14.96 9.90 7.66
C ILE A 19 13.79 10.29 8.58
N PRO A 20 13.12 11.46 8.40
CA PRO A 20 11.98 11.84 9.23
C PRO A 20 10.77 10.91 9.02
N SER A 21 10.59 10.37 7.81
CA SER A 21 9.53 9.38 7.56
C SER A 21 9.72 8.11 8.39
N ILE A 22 10.93 7.54 8.38
CA ILE A 22 11.29 6.36 9.18
C ILE A 22 11.09 6.64 10.68
N ALA A 23 11.58 7.80 11.17
CA ALA A 23 11.39 8.20 12.56
C ALA A 23 9.89 8.32 12.93
N CYS A 24 9.08 8.88 12.05
CA CYS A 24 7.63 9.00 12.23
C CYS A 24 6.95 7.62 12.27
N TYR A 25 7.29 6.71 11.36
CA TYR A 25 6.76 5.33 11.38
C TYR A 25 7.10 4.61 12.69
N ILE A 26 8.37 4.67 13.13
CA ILE A 26 8.80 4.05 14.39
C ILE A 26 8.05 4.66 15.57
N GLY A 27 7.95 5.98 15.64
CA GLY A 27 7.23 6.68 16.71
C GLY A 27 5.75 6.32 16.76
N LEU A 28 5.07 6.27 15.60
CA LEU A 28 3.66 5.89 15.51
C LEU A 28 3.42 4.43 15.89
N VAL A 29 4.24 3.51 15.38
CA VAL A 29 4.14 2.08 15.74
C VAL A 29 4.41 1.88 17.23
N TYR A 30 5.45 2.51 17.78
CA TYR A 30 5.74 2.47 19.21
C TYR A 30 4.57 3.00 20.05
N HIS A 31 4.03 4.17 19.71
CA HIS A 31 2.89 4.77 20.41
C HIS A 31 1.64 3.87 20.35
N MET A 32 1.37 3.25 19.20
CA MET A 32 0.22 2.35 19.06
C MET A 32 0.40 1.04 19.83
N LEU A 33 1.62 0.49 19.89
CA LEU A 33 1.94 -0.74 20.63
C LEU A 33 2.05 -0.53 22.14
N SER A 34 2.46 0.65 22.60
CA SER A 34 2.69 0.96 24.02
C SER A 34 1.40 0.89 24.86
N SER A 35 0.25 1.26 24.27
CA SER A 35 -1.03 1.22 24.98
C SER A 35 -1.81 -0.08 24.71
N ARG A 36 -1.93 -0.93 25.73
CA ARG A 36 -2.78 -2.15 25.67
C ARG A 36 -4.23 -1.86 25.30
N HIS A 37 -4.77 -0.71 25.71
CA HIS A 37 -6.13 -0.31 25.37
C HIS A 37 -6.29 0.03 23.89
N ASN A 38 -5.22 0.53 23.25
CA ASN A 38 -5.20 0.75 21.81
C ASN A 38 -5.17 -0.58 21.05
N LEU A 39 -4.46 -1.60 21.54
CA LEU A 39 -4.37 -2.89 20.85
C LEU A 39 -5.68 -3.68 20.82
N GLN A 40 -6.63 -3.43 21.72
CA GLN A 40 -7.90 -4.18 21.76
C GLN A 40 -8.94 -3.67 20.75
N LYS A 41 -8.77 -2.44 20.23
CA LYS A 41 -9.72 -1.81 19.29
C LYS A 41 -9.44 -2.29 17.87
N LEU A 42 -10.46 -2.85 17.21
CA LEU A 42 -10.39 -3.36 15.82
C LEU A 42 -9.71 -2.39 14.86
N ARG A 43 -10.14 -1.13 14.91
CA ARG A 43 -9.61 -0.03 14.09
C ARG A 43 -8.10 0.11 14.15
N ASN A 44 -7.51 -0.23 15.30
CA ASN A 44 -6.08 -0.05 15.51
C ASN A 44 -5.28 -1.20 14.89
N HIS A 45 -5.83 -2.41 14.72
CA HIS A 45 -5.12 -3.50 14.03
C HIS A 45 -4.89 -3.20 12.54
N THR A 46 -5.92 -2.72 11.84
CA THR A 46 -5.81 -2.35 10.42
C THR A 46 -4.82 -1.21 10.24
N ALA A 47 -4.88 -0.19 11.10
CA ALA A 47 -3.94 0.92 11.09
C ALA A 47 -2.49 0.50 11.40
N ILE A 48 -2.27 -0.36 12.38
CA ILE A 48 -0.94 -0.92 12.69
C ILE A 48 -0.41 -1.72 11.50
N SER A 49 -1.26 -2.54 10.88
CA SER A 49 -0.90 -3.32 9.69
C SER A 49 -0.50 -2.40 8.52
N MET A 50 -1.28 -1.34 8.29
CA MET A 50 -0.97 -0.33 7.27
C MET A 50 0.35 0.39 7.56
N LEU A 51 0.60 0.79 8.80
CA LEU A 51 1.87 1.42 9.20
C LEU A 51 3.06 0.49 9.00
N PHE A 52 2.90 -0.79 9.34
CA PHE A 52 3.95 -1.79 9.19
C PHE A 52 4.26 -2.09 7.72
N VAL A 53 3.24 -2.30 6.88
CA VAL A 53 3.41 -2.49 5.43
C VAL A 53 4.03 -1.25 4.79
N GLY A 54 3.56 -0.05 5.16
CA GLY A 54 4.10 1.22 4.68
C GLY A 54 5.57 1.43 5.07
N PHE A 55 5.94 1.06 6.30
CA PHE A 55 7.32 1.09 6.76
C PHE A 55 8.24 0.19 5.94
N ILE A 56 7.83 -1.06 5.69
CA ILE A 56 8.58 -2.00 4.84
C ILE A 56 8.69 -1.44 3.41
N ALA A 57 7.59 -0.92 2.85
CA ALA A 57 7.59 -0.33 1.50
C ALA A 57 8.56 0.85 1.40
N VAL A 58 8.60 1.74 2.41
CA VAL A 58 9.52 2.88 2.43
C VAL A 58 10.96 2.43 2.58
N ILE A 59 11.25 1.52 3.52
CA ILE A 59 12.63 1.05 3.72
C ILE A 59 13.14 0.32 2.49
N MET A 60 12.37 -0.62 1.95
CA MET A 60 12.80 -1.36 0.77
C MET A 60 12.84 -0.42 -0.44
N GLY A 61 11.69 0.13 -0.84
CA GLY A 61 11.53 0.94 -2.04
C GLY A 61 12.56 2.07 -2.17
N LEU A 62 12.67 2.92 -1.15
CA LEU A 62 13.56 4.08 -1.23
C LEU A 62 15.03 3.67 -1.15
N SER A 63 15.39 2.65 -0.37
CA SER A 63 16.81 2.22 -0.29
C SER A 63 17.34 1.73 -1.62
N MET A 64 16.50 1.02 -2.41
CA MET A 64 16.90 0.62 -3.76
C MET A 64 17.09 1.84 -4.69
N ILE A 65 16.13 2.78 -4.67
CA ILE A 65 16.18 3.98 -5.50
C ILE A 65 17.42 4.83 -5.14
N LEU A 66 17.70 5.01 -3.86
CA LEU A 66 18.89 5.74 -3.40
C LEU A 66 20.19 5.05 -3.84
N ASN A 67 20.28 3.73 -3.70
CA ASN A 67 21.45 2.98 -4.17
C ASN A 67 21.65 3.13 -5.68
N PHE A 68 20.57 3.11 -6.46
CA PHE A 68 20.62 3.37 -7.90
C PHE A 68 21.07 4.81 -8.21
N LEU A 69 20.51 5.82 -7.54
CA LEU A 69 20.89 7.23 -7.74
C LEU A 69 22.35 7.50 -7.37
N GLN A 70 22.90 6.80 -6.38
CA GLN A 70 24.29 6.96 -5.95
C GLN A 70 25.28 6.30 -6.91
N THR A 71 24.95 5.12 -7.43
CA THR A 71 25.92 4.27 -8.17
C THR A 71 25.66 4.25 -9.69
N GLY A 72 24.56 4.85 -10.14
CA GLY A 72 24.10 4.82 -11.54
C GLY A 72 23.70 3.44 -12.06
N THR A 73 23.84 2.39 -11.24
CA THR A 73 23.65 0.99 -11.61
C THR A 73 23.14 0.18 -10.43
N LEU A 74 22.35 -0.86 -10.67
CA LEU A 74 21.93 -1.76 -9.61
C LEU A 74 23.01 -2.84 -9.38
N LYS A 75 23.73 -2.76 -8.25
CA LYS A 75 24.75 -3.76 -7.85
C LYS A 75 24.26 -5.22 -7.91
N LEU A 76 22.97 -5.44 -7.63
CA LEU A 76 22.31 -6.75 -7.65
C LEU A 76 21.36 -6.91 -8.85
N GLY A 77 21.62 -6.25 -9.98
CA GLY A 77 20.75 -6.22 -11.18
C GLY A 77 20.58 -7.54 -11.94
N THR A 78 20.59 -8.69 -11.26
CA THR A 78 20.25 -9.98 -11.87
C THR A 78 18.75 -10.03 -12.20
N GLY A 79 18.39 -10.72 -13.28
CA GLY A 79 16.99 -10.86 -13.67
C GLY A 79 16.11 -11.62 -12.66
N ALA A 80 16.71 -12.40 -11.75
CA ALA A 80 15.99 -13.01 -10.63
C ALA A 80 15.68 -11.99 -9.54
N TYR A 81 16.69 -11.21 -9.13
CA TYR A 81 16.53 -10.15 -8.14
C TYR A 81 15.48 -9.12 -8.56
N CYS A 82 15.52 -8.66 -9.82
CA CYS A 82 14.50 -7.73 -10.32
C CYS A 82 13.08 -8.29 -10.29
N ARG A 83 12.89 -9.60 -10.54
CA ARG A 83 11.56 -10.21 -10.48
C ARG A 83 11.03 -10.29 -9.06
N VAL A 84 11.86 -10.75 -8.13
CA VAL A 84 11.52 -10.81 -6.71
C VAL A 84 11.23 -9.40 -6.19
N TRP A 85 12.05 -8.43 -6.58
CA TRP A 85 11.86 -7.04 -6.22
C TRP A 85 10.52 -6.49 -6.68
N ASN A 86 10.22 -6.57 -7.98
CA ASN A 86 8.94 -6.10 -8.52
C ASN A 86 7.75 -6.79 -7.86
N PHE A 87 7.87 -8.09 -7.61
CA PHE A 87 6.82 -8.84 -6.92
C PHE A 87 6.57 -8.26 -5.52
N ILE A 88 7.62 -8.03 -4.74
CA ILE A 88 7.51 -7.46 -3.38
C ILE A 88 6.96 -6.03 -3.44
N ASP A 89 7.49 -5.19 -4.33
CA ASP A 89 7.09 -3.78 -4.46
C ASP A 89 5.60 -3.65 -4.80
N LEU A 90 5.13 -4.39 -5.80
CA LEU A 90 3.73 -4.41 -6.20
C LEU A 90 2.82 -5.02 -5.14
N LEU A 91 3.28 -6.08 -4.47
CA LEU A 91 2.53 -6.70 -3.37
C LEU A 91 2.36 -5.68 -2.23
N LEU A 92 3.43 -5.01 -1.80
CA LEU A 92 3.37 -4.00 -0.75
C LEU A 92 2.48 -2.83 -1.13
N TYR A 93 2.58 -2.34 -2.37
CA TYR A 93 1.76 -1.24 -2.87
C TYR A 93 0.27 -1.61 -2.92
N ALA A 94 -0.07 -2.77 -3.50
CA ALA A 94 -1.45 -3.25 -3.57
C ALA A 94 -2.03 -3.49 -2.17
N LEU A 95 -1.24 -4.08 -1.26
CA LEU A 95 -1.64 -4.27 0.14
C LEU A 95 -1.91 -2.94 0.84
N LEU A 96 -1.07 -1.93 0.64
CA LEU A 96 -1.26 -0.62 1.24
C LEU A 96 -2.56 0.03 0.77
N SER A 97 -2.83 -0.01 -0.54
CA SER A 97 -4.05 0.51 -1.16
C SER A 97 -5.30 -0.20 -0.62
N ILE A 98 -5.28 -1.53 -0.53
CA ILE A 98 -6.41 -2.31 -0.02
C ILE A 98 -6.60 -2.08 1.49
N LEU A 99 -5.53 -2.05 2.29
CA LEU A 99 -5.61 -1.77 3.72
C LEU A 99 -6.17 -0.36 3.97
N MET A 100 -5.82 0.61 3.13
CA MET A 100 -6.36 1.97 3.19
C MET A 100 -7.87 1.97 2.87
N LEU A 101 -8.28 1.27 1.81
CA LEU A 101 -9.70 1.10 1.47
C LEU A 101 -10.50 0.44 2.60
N LEU A 102 -10.00 -0.67 3.13
CA LEU A 102 -10.63 -1.38 4.26
C LEU A 102 -10.71 -0.48 5.50
N THR A 103 -9.66 0.27 5.80
CA THR A 103 -9.67 1.24 6.90
C THR A 103 -10.74 2.32 6.69
N SER A 104 -10.92 2.83 5.48
CA SER A 104 -11.97 3.81 5.15
C SER A 104 -13.37 3.21 5.31
N ILE A 105 -13.60 2.00 4.82
CA ILE A 105 -14.87 1.28 4.96
C ILE A 105 -15.16 0.97 6.43
N GLU A 106 -14.17 0.48 7.18
CA GLU A 106 -14.28 0.18 8.61
C GLU A 106 -14.65 1.42 9.42
N ARG A 107 -14.07 2.59 9.12
CA ARG A 107 -14.46 3.83 9.78
C ARG A 107 -15.94 4.15 9.54
N HIS A 108 -16.41 3.96 8.32
CA HIS A 108 -17.83 4.14 8.01
C HIS A 108 -18.71 3.16 8.80
N ILE A 109 -18.37 1.87 8.82
CA ILE A 109 -19.13 0.85 9.57
C ILE A 109 -19.10 1.12 11.09
N LEU A 110 -17.94 1.47 11.64
CA LEU A 110 -17.74 1.72 13.07
C LEU A 110 -18.50 2.94 13.58
N ILE A 111 -18.67 3.97 12.76
CA ILE A 111 -19.39 5.18 13.16
C ILE A 111 -20.90 4.94 13.13
N PHE A 112 -21.42 4.28 12.08
CA PHE A 112 -22.87 4.23 11.85
C PHE A 112 -23.53 2.91 12.29
N HIS A 113 -22.81 1.79 12.32
CA HIS A 113 -23.37 0.46 12.55
C HIS A 113 -22.72 -0.31 13.70
N LYS A 114 -22.04 0.40 14.61
CA LYS A 114 -21.27 -0.16 15.73
C LYS A 114 -22.06 -1.22 16.52
N GLN A 115 -23.32 -0.95 16.81
CA GLN A 115 -24.17 -1.79 17.66
C GLN A 115 -24.70 -3.05 16.95
N GLN A 116 -24.95 -2.99 15.64
CA GLN A 116 -25.56 -4.12 14.92
C GLN A 116 -24.53 -5.13 14.42
N ILE A 117 -23.38 -4.67 13.95
CA ILE A 117 -22.43 -5.52 13.21
C ILE A 117 -21.32 -6.09 14.12
N LEU A 118 -20.90 -5.34 15.14
CA LEU A 118 -19.73 -5.68 15.97
C LEU A 118 -20.06 -6.20 17.36
N ASN A 119 -21.32 -6.60 17.61
CA ASN A 119 -21.75 -7.05 18.94
C ASN A 119 -21.14 -8.41 19.37
N THR A 120 -20.54 -9.17 18.45
CA THR A 120 -19.98 -10.50 18.76
C THR A 120 -18.61 -10.69 18.09
N GLN A 121 -17.66 -11.26 18.84
CA GLN A 121 -16.30 -11.55 18.35
C GLN A 121 -16.29 -12.45 17.11
N ARG A 122 -17.22 -13.42 17.03
CA ARG A 122 -17.37 -14.28 15.83
C ARG A 122 -17.72 -13.46 14.59
N LYS A 123 -18.72 -12.58 14.66
CA LYS A 123 -19.13 -11.72 13.53
C LYS A 123 -17.98 -10.83 13.06
N ARG A 124 -17.21 -10.28 14.01
CA ARG A 124 -15.99 -9.52 13.73
C ARG A 124 -14.96 -10.36 12.96
N PHE A 125 -14.76 -11.63 13.33
CA PHE A 125 -13.87 -12.53 12.59
C PHE A 125 -14.31 -12.71 11.13
N TYR A 126 -15.57 -13.06 10.89
CA TYR A 126 -16.10 -13.30 9.56
C TYR A 126 -16.16 -12.05 8.67
N VAL A 127 -16.48 -10.88 9.23
CA VAL A 127 -16.68 -9.65 8.44
C VAL A 127 -15.36 -8.92 8.17
N HIS A 128 -14.35 -9.07 9.02
CA HIS A 128 -13.10 -8.31 8.90
C HIS A 128 -11.90 -9.19 8.52
N TYR A 129 -11.62 -10.25 9.28
CA TYR A 129 -10.39 -11.02 9.10
C TYR A 129 -10.45 -11.96 7.89
N ILE A 130 -11.60 -12.57 7.63
CA ILE A 130 -11.75 -13.47 6.47
C ILE A 130 -11.62 -12.72 5.14
N PRO A 131 -12.32 -11.59 4.89
CA PRO A 131 -12.14 -10.84 3.65
C PRO A 131 -10.69 -10.37 3.48
N LEU A 132 -10.05 -9.92 4.55
CA LEU A 132 -8.65 -9.53 4.50
C LEU A 132 -7.74 -10.70 4.11
N ALA A 133 -7.93 -11.88 4.70
CA ALA A 133 -7.15 -13.08 4.38
C ALA A 133 -7.40 -13.56 2.94
N CYS A 134 -8.64 -13.54 2.47
CA CYS A 134 -8.99 -13.89 1.09
C CYS A 134 -8.36 -12.93 0.08
N ILE A 135 -8.43 -11.62 0.34
CA ILE A 135 -7.82 -10.61 -0.54
C ILE A 135 -6.29 -10.74 -0.53
N PHE A 136 -5.68 -10.98 0.62
CA PHE A 136 -4.24 -11.20 0.74
C PHE A 136 -3.79 -12.43 -0.06
N GLY A 137 -4.50 -13.55 0.09
CA GLY A 137 -4.25 -14.77 -0.68
C GLY A 137 -4.42 -14.56 -2.19
N TYR A 138 -5.48 -13.86 -2.59
CA TYR A 138 -5.72 -13.49 -3.99
C TYR A 138 -4.57 -12.64 -4.56
N LEU A 139 -4.13 -11.60 -3.86
CA LEU A 139 -3.03 -10.74 -4.32
C LEU A 139 -1.73 -11.51 -4.49
N ILE A 140 -1.35 -12.34 -3.50
CA ILE A 140 -0.15 -13.16 -3.59
C ILE A 140 -0.23 -14.10 -4.78
N PHE A 141 -1.35 -14.80 -4.92
CA PHE A 141 -1.56 -15.77 -6.00
C PHE A 141 -1.52 -15.09 -7.38
N PHE A 142 -2.28 -14.01 -7.55
CA PHE A 142 -2.34 -13.25 -8.80
C PHE A 142 -0.97 -12.69 -9.18
N LEU A 143 -0.28 -12.01 -8.26
CA LEU A 143 1.04 -11.44 -8.52
C LEU A 143 2.09 -12.52 -8.75
N TYR A 144 2.00 -13.66 -8.07
CA TYR A 144 2.92 -14.77 -8.27
C TYR A 144 2.79 -15.36 -9.68
N LEU A 145 1.56 -15.71 -10.09
CA LEU A 145 1.29 -16.24 -11.43
C LEU A 145 1.78 -15.29 -12.51
N ASN A 146 1.52 -14.00 -12.33
CA ASN A 146 1.93 -12.98 -13.28
C ASN A 146 3.46 -12.88 -13.35
N ARG A 147 4.15 -12.67 -12.22
CA ARG A 147 5.57 -12.30 -12.22
C ARG A 147 6.52 -13.48 -12.47
N PHE A 148 6.07 -14.70 -12.17
CA PHE A 148 6.87 -15.92 -12.36
C PHE A 148 6.48 -16.70 -13.63
N HIS A 149 5.60 -16.15 -14.47
CA HIS A 149 5.22 -16.79 -15.74
C HIS A 149 6.45 -17.03 -16.65
N PRO A 150 6.58 -18.22 -17.28
CA PRO A 150 7.75 -18.58 -18.10
C PRO A 150 8.06 -17.60 -19.23
N SER A 151 7.04 -17.04 -19.87
CA SER A 151 7.18 -16.07 -20.97
C SER A 151 8.00 -14.84 -20.57
N MET A 152 7.93 -14.43 -19.30
CA MET A 152 8.64 -13.25 -18.78
C MET A 152 10.15 -13.45 -18.65
N ARG A 153 10.67 -14.68 -18.74
CA ARG A 153 12.12 -14.94 -18.64
C ARG A 153 12.91 -14.35 -19.80
N LYS A 154 12.28 -14.13 -20.96
CA LYS A 154 12.96 -13.66 -22.19
C LYS A 154 13.12 -12.14 -22.22
N SER A 155 12.10 -11.38 -21.81
CA SER A 155 12.09 -9.90 -21.81
C SER A 155 13.14 -9.27 -20.89
N ILE A 156 13.48 -9.95 -19.78
CA ILE A 156 14.39 -9.39 -18.76
C ILE A 156 15.85 -9.31 -19.25
N ARG A 157 16.26 -10.12 -20.25
CA ARG A 157 17.63 -10.07 -20.79
C ARG A 157 17.94 -8.80 -21.58
N LEU A 158 16.94 -8.08 -22.08
CA LEU A 158 17.14 -6.87 -22.88
C LEU A 158 17.22 -5.58 -22.04
N GLN A 159 16.91 -5.63 -20.75
CA GLN A 159 16.73 -4.43 -19.91
C GLN A 159 17.84 -4.30 -18.85
N SER A 160 19.10 -4.45 -19.27
CA SER A 160 20.28 -4.34 -18.41
C SER A 160 20.68 -2.90 -18.06
N SER A 161 19.93 -1.88 -18.54
CA SER A 161 20.31 -0.46 -18.44
C SER A 161 19.46 0.34 -17.45
N GLY A 162 19.47 -0.04 -16.17
CA GLY A 162 19.33 0.95 -15.10
C GLY A 162 18.40 0.57 -13.95
N LEU A 163 17.15 0.21 -14.21
CA LEU A 163 16.16 0.00 -13.15
C LEU A 163 15.41 -1.32 -13.34
N CYS A 164 15.17 -2.04 -12.25
CA CYS A 164 14.28 -3.20 -12.20
C CYS A 164 12.81 -2.77 -12.38
N TRP A 165 12.48 -1.97 -13.39
CA TRP A 165 11.14 -1.45 -13.66
C TRP A 165 10.60 -2.01 -14.98
N SER A 166 10.96 -3.26 -15.27
CA SER A 166 10.61 -3.90 -16.53
C SER A 166 9.11 -4.12 -16.63
N ILE A 167 8.53 -3.51 -17.66
CA ILE A 167 7.11 -3.57 -17.98
C ILE A 167 6.84 -4.76 -18.91
N CYS A 168 7.28 -5.97 -18.53
CA CYS A 168 7.11 -7.16 -19.38
C CYS A 168 5.63 -7.38 -19.80
N PHE A 169 4.67 -6.94 -18.98
CA PHE A 169 3.23 -7.04 -19.28
C PHE A 169 2.75 -6.08 -20.37
N VAL A 170 3.32 -4.89 -20.50
CA VAL A 170 2.85 -3.92 -21.51
C VAL A 170 3.18 -4.40 -22.92
N ILE A 171 4.24 -5.19 -23.07
CA ILE A 171 4.67 -5.69 -24.37
C ILE A 171 4.00 -7.02 -24.71
N ASP A 172 4.02 -8.00 -23.79
CA ASP A 172 3.56 -9.36 -24.11
C ASP A 172 2.06 -9.61 -23.80
N THR A 173 1.48 -8.91 -22.82
CA THR A 173 0.11 -9.16 -22.33
C THR A 173 -0.59 -7.87 -21.87
N PRO A 174 -0.87 -6.93 -22.79
CA PRO A 174 -1.37 -5.59 -22.44
C PRO A 174 -2.69 -5.62 -21.65
N VAL A 175 -3.56 -6.61 -21.92
CA VAL A 175 -4.82 -6.81 -21.19
C VAL A 175 -4.58 -7.03 -19.70
N LEU A 176 -3.58 -7.83 -19.34
CA LEU A 176 -3.26 -8.16 -17.96
C LEU A 176 -2.62 -6.95 -17.25
N GLY A 177 -1.81 -6.16 -17.97
CA GLY A 177 -1.26 -4.91 -17.45
C GLY A 177 -2.33 -3.86 -17.15
N VAL A 178 -3.29 -3.67 -18.07
CA VAL A 178 -4.43 -2.77 -17.86
C VAL A 178 -5.31 -3.26 -16.71
N PHE A 179 -5.57 -4.57 -16.63
CA PHE A 179 -6.33 -5.15 -15.52
C PHE A 179 -5.62 -4.94 -14.17
N ASP A 180 -4.31 -5.16 -14.09
CA ASP A 180 -3.53 -4.94 -12.86
C ASP A 180 -3.61 -3.48 -12.39
N GLN A 181 -3.42 -2.53 -13.32
CA GLN A 181 -3.50 -1.10 -13.01
C GLN A 181 -4.93 -0.68 -12.58
N LEU A 182 -5.96 -1.18 -13.26
CA LEU A 182 -7.34 -0.87 -12.92
C LEU A 182 -7.74 -1.46 -11.58
N ALA A 183 -7.56 -2.77 -11.41
CA ALA A 183 -8.06 -3.53 -10.26
C ALA A 183 -7.30 -3.21 -8.97
N HIS A 184 -5.98 -3.03 -9.02
CA HIS A 184 -5.16 -2.86 -7.82
C HIS A 184 -4.80 -1.41 -7.51
N THR A 185 -4.93 -0.48 -8.48
CA THR A 185 -4.59 0.93 -8.29
C THR A 185 -5.79 1.86 -8.44
N MET A 186 -6.43 1.90 -9.62
CA MET A 186 -7.46 2.90 -9.90
C MET A 186 -8.75 2.66 -9.10
N VAL A 187 -9.28 1.44 -9.13
CA VAL A 187 -10.53 1.10 -8.44
C VAL A 187 -10.41 1.31 -6.92
N PRO A 188 -9.37 0.81 -6.22
CA PRO A 188 -9.21 1.08 -4.79
C PRO A 188 -9.09 2.58 -4.49
N SER A 189 -8.34 3.34 -5.30
CA SER A 189 -8.17 4.78 -5.09
C SER A 189 -9.48 5.56 -5.22
N ILE A 190 -10.29 5.26 -6.24
CA ILE A 190 -11.61 5.87 -6.44
C ILE A 190 -12.53 5.53 -5.26
N LEU A 191 -12.56 4.26 -4.84
CA LEU A 191 -13.38 3.84 -3.71
C LEU A 191 -12.95 4.49 -2.39
N ILE A 192 -11.64 4.62 -2.13
CA ILE A 192 -11.10 5.34 -0.97
C ILE A 192 -11.57 6.80 -1.00
N PHE A 193 -11.45 7.46 -2.15
CA PHE A 193 -11.87 8.85 -2.33
C PHE A 193 -13.36 9.02 -2.03
N ILE A 194 -14.22 8.20 -2.66
CA ILE A 194 -15.67 8.22 -2.43
C ILE A 194 -15.99 7.96 -0.95
N ALA A 195 -15.41 6.92 -0.36
CA ALA A 195 -15.66 6.58 1.05
C ALA A 195 -15.29 7.71 2.01
N ASN A 196 -14.16 8.39 1.76
CA ASN A 196 -13.72 9.52 2.58
C ASN A 196 -14.61 10.76 2.39
N ILE A 197 -15.03 11.07 1.16
CA ILE A 197 -15.98 12.17 0.89
C ILE A 197 -17.33 11.90 1.56
N CYS A 198 -17.87 10.68 1.42
CA CYS A 198 -19.12 10.29 2.08
C CYS A 198 -19.02 10.43 3.62
N LEU A 199 -17.89 10.02 4.20
CA LEU A 199 -17.64 10.15 5.64
C LEU A 199 -17.57 11.61 6.07
N LEU A 200 -16.90 12.47 5.30
CA LEU A 200 -16.81 13.90 5.57
C LEU A 200 -18.18 14.58 5.51
N LEU A 201 -18.95 14.37 4.43
CA LEU A 201 -20.28 14.95 4.26
C LEU A 201 -21.22 14.55 5.40
N ARG A 202 -21.21 13.26 5.78
CA ARG A 202 -22.02 12.78 6.90
C ARG A 202 -21.60 13.37 8.24
N ALA A 203 -20.29 13.50 8.49
CA ALA A 203 -19.80 14.13 9.72
C ALA A 203 -20.24 15.60 9.82
N LEU A 204 -20.23 16.33 8.70
CA LEU A 204 -20.72 17.70 8.64
C LEU A 204 -22.24 17.79 8.87
N TRP A 205 -23.02 16.90 8.26
CA TRP A 205 -24.46 16.83 8.49
C TRP A 205 -24.82 16.52 9.94
N GLN A 206 -24.14 15.56 10.56
CA GLN A 206 -24.38 15.22 11.95
C GLN A 206 -24.04 16.39 12.89
N LYS A 207 -22.92 17.09 12.64
CA LYS A 207 -22.57 18.29 13.40
C LYS A 207 -23.64 19.38 13.28
N HIS A 208 -24.11 19.63 12.06
CA HIS A 208 -25.13 20.65 11.80
C HIS A 208 -26.49 20.29 12.42
N TYR A 209 -26.89 19.02 12.39
CA TYR A 209 -28.11 18.54 13.06
C TYR A 209 -28.06 18.76 14.58
N HIS A 210 -26.94 18.41 15.23
CA HIS A 210 -26.78 18.64 16.67
C HIS A 210 -26.77 20.13 17.05
N MET A 211 -26.18 21.00 16.23
CA MET A 211 -26.22 22.45 16.48
C MET A 211 -27.64 23.03 16.36
N ARG A 212 -28.48 22.49 15.47
CA ARG A 212 -29.89 22.91 15.35
C ARG A 212 -30.78 22.47 16.50
N GLN A 213 -30.43 21.40 17.22
CA GLN A 213 -31.19 20.94 18.39
C GLN A 213 -30.81 21.66 19.68
N ALA A 214 -29.72 22.43 19.68
CA ALA A 214 -29.23 23.17 20.83
C ALA A 214 -29.73 24.63 20.89
N ILE A 215 -30.55 25.05 19.92
CA ILE A 215 -31.21 26.36 19.82
C ILE A 215 -32.70 26.14 20.06
#